data_AF-A0A321L8K9-F1
#
_entry.id   AF-A0A321L8K9-F1
#
_cell.length_a   1.000
_cell.length_b   1.000
_cell.length_c   1.000
_cell.angle_alpha   90.00
_cell.angle_beta   90.00
_cell.angle_gamma   90.00
#
_symmetry.space_group_name_H-M   'P 1'
#
loop_
_entity.id
_entity.type
_entity.pdbx_description
1 polymer ?
#
loop_
_entity_poly.entity_id
_entity_poly.type
_entity_poly.pdbx_seq_one_letter_code
_entity_poly.pdbx_strand_id
1 'polypeptide(L)'
;MSPDQMMLLLYAIFWLARINPFLRRWKLPLLRGPEWFLSVNVQPGFYDGPGREILRRYRLRVLLPFAIDLVAMALILSFGKIFYVFWLVLFLAGFIHANQAFSVALAERRARAYAVQGADRPAAAMVLSLTPRRLADYTNRKLEIVLVLLTLGTIAWLVRFYRMAPGHHSLHDVFGVPLMLLYVHLGVLLVKWGLVAWRTPLPLTATEEHMEARERARKFHLTACDLLRATFTIQFVLWPISLTLPASAANQFITVYVLVTIGISFIMTLWQERRRKEMLEFAKRTRPVFMKDSLEGGEHPSRLLCYRPDAPVTLIKGARGYALNLANRRTQLGVAYIAGFVTLIVLLKNWH
;
A
#
# COMPACT_ATOMS: atom_id res chain seq x y z
N MET A 1 -16.10 26.23 -4.62
CA MET A 1 -14.99 25.72 -5.45
C MET A 1 -15.57 24.79 -6.50
N SER A 2 -15.04 24.81 -7.72
CA SER A 2 -15.44 23.81 -8.72
C SER A 2 -14.89 22.42 -8.34
N PRO A 3 -15.50 21.32 -8.82
CA PRO A 3 -14.98 19.96 -8.61
C PRO A 3 -13.52 19.82 -9.04
N ASP A 4 -13.14 20.49 -10.12
CA ASP A 4 -11.77 20.53 -10.63
C ASP A 4 -10.80 21.21 -9.67
N GLN A 5 -11.18 22.36 -9.11
CA GLN A 5 -10.38 23.05 -8.08
C GLN A 5 -10.18 22.16 -6.85
N MET A 6 -11.19 21.37 -6.49
CA MET A 6 -11.13 20.47 -5.34
C MET A 6 -10.18 19.29 -5.59
N MET A 7 -10.19 18.72 -6.80
CA MET A 7 -9.24 17.66 -7.20
C MET A 7 -7.80 18.17 -7.23
N LEU A 8 -7.59 19.39 -7.74
CA LEU A 8 -6.27 20.03 -7.72
C LEU A 8 -5.80 20.32 -6.29
N LEU A 9 -6.70 20.78 -5.40
CA LEU A 9 -6.38 20.98 -3.99
C LEU A 9 -6.01 19.65 -3.30
N LEU A 10 -6.79 18.59 -3.53
CA LEU A 10 -6.49 17.26 -3.01
C LEU A 10 -5.10 16.78 -3.46
N TYR A 11 -4.79 16.97 -4.74
CA TYR A 11 -3.49 16.63 -5.30
C TYR A 11 -2.35 17.44 -4.69
N ALA A 12 -2.54 18.76 -4.52
CA ALA A 12 -1.55 19.62 -3.86
C ALA A 12 -1.28 19.15 -2.42
N ILE A 13 -2.33 18.83 -1.66
CA ILE A 13 -2.21 18.29 -0.30
C ILE A 13 -1.48 16.95 -0.29
N PHE A 14 -1.82 16.04 -1.21
CA PHE A 14 -1.12 14.78 -1.39
C PHE A 14 0.38 14.99 -1.67
N TRP A 15 0.73 15.96 -2.51
CA TRP A 15 2.11 16.29 -2.84
C TRP A 15 2.87 16.83 -1.63
N LEU A 16 2.27 17.76 -0.87
CA LEU A 16 2.83 18.27 0.38
C LEU A 16 3.04 17.16 1.42
N ALA A 17 2.05 16.27 1.57
CA ALA A 17 2.14 15.12 2.48
C ALA A 17 3.29 14.16 2.13
N ARG A 18 3.80 14.17 0.88
CA ARG A 18 4.90 13.30 0.42
C ARG A 18 6.29 13.83 0.74
N ILE A 19 6.46 15.13 1.06
CA ILE A 19 7.77 15.74 1.31
C ILE A 19 8.49 15.04 2.47
N ASN A 20 7.82 14.89 3.61
CA ASN A 20 8.42 14.25 4.80
C ASN A 20 8.73 12.75 4.59
N PRO A 21 7.83 11.92 4.04
CA PRO A 21 8.17 10.56 3.61
C PRO A 21 9.36 10.48 2.66
N PHE A 22 9.46 11.40 1.68
CA PHE A 22 10.58 11.43 0.74
C PHE A 22 11.91 11.71 1.43
N LEU A 23 12.01 12.77 2.22
CA LEU A 23 13.23 13.13 2.95
C LEU A 23 13.73 11.98 3.84
N ARG A 24 12.80 11.21 4.41
CA ARG A 24 13.16 10.04 5.22
C ARG A 24 13.64 8.87 4.38
N ARG A 25 13.00 8.56 3.25
CA ARG A 25 13.47 7.52 2.32
C ARG A 25 14.85 7.88 1.78
N TRP A 26 15.11 9.15 1.55
CA TRP A 26 16.40 9.67 1.12
C TRP A 26 17.52 9.42 2.16
N LYS A 27 17.21 9.63 3.44
CA LYS A 27 18.14 9.41 4.57
C LYS A 27 18.23 7.96 5.02
N LEU A 28 17.28 7.10 4.62
CA LEU A 28 17.16 5.73 5.09
C LEU A 28 18.45 4.89 5.00
N PRO A 29 19.28 4.98 3.93
CA PRO A 29 20.51 4.20 3.86
C PRO A 29 21.52 4.51 4.96
N LEU A 30 21.47 5.72 5.53
CA LEU A 30 22.42 6.22 6.53
C LEU A 30 21.82 6.23 7.94
N LEU A 31 20.66 5.60 8.15
CA LEU A 31 19.89 5.71 9.39
C LEU A 31 20.67 5.22 10.64
N ARG A 32 21.57 4.25 10.46
CA ARG A 32 22.31 3.57 11.53
C ARG A 32 23.73 4.11 11.76
N GLY A 33 24.12 5.16 11.03
CA GLY A 33 25.47 5.76 11.11
C GLY A 33 26.39 5.40 9.94
N PRO A 34 27.64 5.88 9.96
CA PRO A 34 28.58 5.78 8.85
C PRO A 34 29.15 4.37 8.61
N GLU A 35 29.09 3.47 9.60
CA GLU A 35 29.54 2.07 9.46
C GLU A 35 28.46 1.16 8.82
N TRP A 36 27.29 1.72 8.50
CA TRP A 36 26.14 0.98 8.05
C TRP A 36 25.60 1.53 6.75
N PHE A 37 25.20 0.64 5.86
CA PHE A 37 24.35 0.95 4.72
C PHE A 37 23.06 0.14 4.82
N LEU A 38 21.94 0.81 5.13
CA LEU A 38 20.65 0.18 5.44
C LEU A 38 20.77 -0.81 6.61
N SER A 39 20.78 -2.11 6.33
CA SER A 39 20.96 -3.20 7.30
C SER A 39 22.32 -3.89 7.21
N VAL A 40 23.19 -3.49 6.28
CA VAL A 40 24.51 -4.10 6.04
C VAL A 40 25.58 -3.31 6.77
N ASN A 41 26.40 -3.99 7.57
CA ASN A 41 27.60 -3.42 8.16
C ASN A 41 28.71 -3.43 7.09
N VAL A 42 29.15 -2.26 6.66
CA VAL A 42 30.03 -2.08 5.50
C VAL A 42 31.46 -1.77 5.94
N GLN A 43 32.43 -2.12 5.11
CA GLN A 43 33.84 -1.86 5.40
C GLN A 43 34.14 -0.35 5.51
N PRO A 44 35.14 0.05 6.33
CA PRO A 44 35.61 1.43 6.40
C PRO A 44 35.97 1.96 5.00
N GLY A 45 35.65 3.22 4.71
CA GLY A 45 35.88 3.84 3.40
C GLY A 45 34.87 3.45 2.30
N PHE A 46 33.83 2.67 2.63
CA PHE A 46 32.78 2.28 1.66
C PHE A 46 32.17 3.47 0.91
N TYR A 47 31.96 4.59 1.61
CA TYR A 47 31.33 5.79 1.06
C TYR A 47 32.25 6.62 0.15
N ASP A 48 33.56 6.40 0.20
CA ASP A 48 34.53 7.09 -0.65
C ASP A 48 34.70 6.43 -2.02
N GLY A 49 34.31 5.15 -2.14
CA GLY A 49 34.35 4.39 -3.39
C GLY A 49 32.98 3.87 -3.84
N PRO A 50 32.77 2.55 -3.89
CA PRO A 50 31.58 1.94 -4.50
C PRO A 50 30.27 2.29 -3.80
N GLY A 51 30.30 2.60 -2.50
CA GLY A 51 29.13 3.00 -1.72
C GLY A 51 28.52 4.31 -2.19
N ARG A 52 29.32 5.25 -2.70
CA ARG A 52 28.81 6.51 -3.29
C ARG A 52 27.90 6.23 -4.48
N GLU A 53 28.30 5.31 -5.35
CA GLU A 53 27.54 4.96 -6.54
C GLU A 53 26.26 4.17 -6.18
N ILE A 54 26.35 3.26 -5.21
CA ILE A 54 25.19 2.53 -4.71
C ILE A 54 24.16 3.50 -4.09
N LEU A 55 24.63 4.45 -3.27
CA LEU A 55 23.80 5.48 -2.66
C LEU A 55 23.16 6.41 -3.70
N ARG A 56 23.92 6.85 -4.71
CA ARG A 56 23.43 7.67 -5.83
C ARG A 56 22.32 6.94 -6.58
N ARG A 57 22.53 5.69 -6.96
CA ARG A 57 21.51 4.87 -7.66
C ARG A 57 20.28 4.62 -6.80
N TYR A 58 20.44 4.38 -5.51
CA TYR A 58 19.30 4.27 -4.59
C TYR A 58 18.48 5.57 -4.58
N ARG A 59 19.14 6.72 -4.42
CA ARG A 59 18.50 8.04 -4.40
C ARG A 59 17.77 8.37 -5.71
N LEU A 60 18.37 8.04 -6.86
CA LEU A 60 17.73 8.19 -8.17
C LEU A 60 16.44 7.36 -8.27
N ARG A 61 16.41 6.14 -7.73
CA ARG A 61 15.18 5.33 -7.70
C ARG A 61 14.12 5.89 -6.77
N VAL A 62 14.51 6.51 -5.66
CA VAL A 62 13.57 7.20 -4.76
C VAL A 62 12.90 8.40 -5.46
N LEU A 63 13.56 9.01 -6.45
CA LEU A 63 13.00 10.09 -7.28
C LEU A 63 12.08 9.59 -8.40
N LEU A 64 12.18 8.33 -8.82
CA LEU A 64 11.38 7.78 -9.93
C LEU A 64 9.86 8.01 -9.79
N PRO A 65 9.22 7.81 -8.61
CA PRO A 65 7.80 8.11 -8.45
C PRO A 65 7.45 9.59 -8.62
N PHE A 66 8.38 10.52 -8.36
CA PHE A 66 8.16 11.95 -8.60
C PHE A 66 8.25 12.29 -10.09
N ALA A 67 9.19 11.69 -10.80
CA ALA A 67 9.30 11.87 -12.25
C ALA A 67 8.03 11.36 -12.97
N ILE A 68 7.56 10.16 -12.63
CA ILE A 68 6.34 9.58 -13.21
C ILE A 68 5.11 10.45 -12.87
N ASP A 69 5.01 10.92 -11.64
CA ASP A 69 3.92 11.80 -11.17
C ASP A 69 3.86 13.10 -11.97
N LEU A 70 4.99 13.81 -12.13
CA LEU A 70 5.05 15.06 -12.90
C LEU A 70 4.63 14.86 -14.36
N VAL A 71 5.13 13.80 -15.01
CA VAL A 71 4.77 13.49 -16.41
C VAL A 71 3.29 13.14 -16.52
N ALA A 72 2.77 12.26 -15.64
CA ALA A 72 1.37 11.87 -15.65
C ALA A 72 0.44 13.06 -15.38
N MET A 73 0.79 13.92 -14.42
CA MET A 73 0.02 15.12 -14.12
C MET A 73 0.01 16.11 -15.30
N ALA A 74 1.16 16.33 -15.94
CA ALA A 74 1.24 17.18 -17.14
C ALA A 74 0.34 16.65 -18.27
N LEU A 75 0.35 15.34 -18.51
CA LEU A 75 -0.55 14.71 -19.49
C LEU A 75 -2.02 14.90 -19.11
N ILE A 76 -2.39 14.62 -17.86
CA ILE A 76 -3.77 14.78 -17.38
C ILE A 76 -4.28 16.22 -17.58
N LEU A 77 -3.46 17.21 -17.25
CA LEU A 77 -3.79 18.62 -17.44
C LEU A 77 -3.89 18.98 -18.93
N SER A 78 -2.95 18.53 -19.76
CA SER A 78 -2.95 18.82 -21.19
C SER A 78 -4.17 18.27 -21.93
N PHE A 79 -4.74 17.15 -21.49
CA PHE A 79 -5.96 16.56 -22.04
C PHE A 79 -7.24 17.01 -21.33
N GLY A 80 -7.15 17.89 -20.33
CA GLY A 80 -8.31 18.36 -19.56
C GLY A 80 -9.05 17.25 -18.79
N LYS A 81 -8.37 16.15 -18.44
CA LYS A 81 -9.00 14.99 -17.82
C LYS A 81 -8.80 14.95 -16.30
N ILE A 82 -9.16 16.02 -15.61
CA ILE A 82 -8.89 16.24 -14.18
C ILE A 82 -9.42 15.11 -13.28
N PHE A 83 -10.48 14.41 -13.68
CA PHE A 83 -10.97 13.21 -13.00
C PHE A 83 -9.89 12.13 -12.78
N TYR A 84 -8.91 11.99 -13.67
CA TYR A 84 -7.83 11.00 -13.52
C TYR A 84 -6.81 11.35 -12.43
N VAL A 85 -6.83 12.57 -11.88
CA VAL A 85 -5.97 12.96 -10.75
C VAL A 85 -6.18 12.05 -9.54
N PHE A 86 -7.44 11.71 -9.23
CA PHE A 86 -7.76 10.78 -8.15
C PHE A 86 -7.11 9.41 -8.35
N TRP A 87 -7.20 8.88 -9.57
CA TRP A 87 -6.60 7.60 -9.95
C TRP A 87 -5.07 7.63 -9.92
N LEU A 88 -4.47 8.74 -10.34
CA LEU A 88 -3.03 8.96 -10.25
C LEU A 88 -2.56 8.92 -8.79
N VAL A 89 -3.28 9.58 -7.87
CA VAL A 89 -2.97 9.56 -6.43
C VAL A 89 -3.01 8.13 -5.88
N LEU A 90 -4.06 7.36 -6.19
CA LEU A 90 -4.18 5.96 -5.75
C LEU A 90 -3.04 5.08 -6.31
N PHE A 91 -2.75 5.21 -7.60
CA PHE A 91 -1.65 4.50 -8.24
C PHE A 91 -0.31 4.83 -7.59
N LEU A 92 -0.01 6.12 -7.39
CA LEU A 92 1.24 6.57 -6.80
C LEU A 92 1.39 6.12 -5.36
N ALA A 93 0.32 6.12 -4.56
CA ALA A 93 0.36 5.60 -3.20
C ALA A 93 0.89 4.15 -3.18
N GLY A 94 0.33 3.26 -4.00
CA GLY A 94 0.82 1.87 -4.11
C GLY A 94 2.22 1.77 -4.71
N PHE A 95 2.46 2.45 -5.83
CA PHE A 95 3.72 2.40 -6.56
C PHE A 95 4.91 2.86 -5.72
N ILE A 96 4.73 3.92 -4.93
CA ILE A 96 5.75 4.45 -4.03
C ILE A 96 6.21 3.39 -3.01
N HIS A 97 5.27 2.63 -2.43
CA HIS A 97 5.61 1.58 -1.46
C HIS A 97 6.32 0.41 -2.12
N ALA A 98 5.85 -0.02 -3.30
CA ALA A 98 6.49 -1.08 -4.08
C ALA A 98 7.91 -0.69 -4.51
N ASN A 99 8.08 0.51 -5.07
CA ASN A 99 9.37 1.06 -5.48
C ASN A 99 10.34 1.18 -4.30
N GLN A 100 9.86 1.59 -3.13
CA GLN A 100 10.70 1.67 -1.93
C GLN A 100 11.21 0.28 -1.50
N ALA A 101 10.31 -0.71 -1.43
CA ALA A 101 10.68 -2.07 -1.04
C ALA A 101 11.70 -2.68 -2.02
N PHE A 102 11.48 -2.48 -3.32
CA PHE A 102 12.40 -2.90 -4.37
C PHE A 102 13.76 -2.18 -4.28
N SER A 103 13.75 -0.87 -4.10
CA SER A 103 14.96 -0.04 -4.03
C SER A 103 15.84 -0.39 -2.85
N VAL A 104 15.25 -0.63 -1.67
CA VAL A 104 15.96 -1.09 -0.46
C VAL A 104 16.59 -2.45 -0.72
N ALA A 105 15.80 -3.43 -1.18
CA ALA A 105 16.30 -4.79 -1.39
C ALA A 105 17.47 -4.86 -2.38
N LEU A 106 17.39 -4.09 -3.48
CA LEU A 106 18.44 -4.05 -4.49
C LEU A 106 19.69 -3.31 -4.01
N ALA A 107 19.52 -2.25 -3.20
CA ALA A 107 20.65 -1.51 -2.65
C ALA A 107 21.38 -2.32 -1.55
N GLU A 108 20.64 -2.96 -0.64
CA GLU A 108 21.21 -3.88 0.35
C GLU A 108 22.00 -5.00 -0.32
N ARG A 109 21.43 -5.63 -1.34
CA ARG A 109 22.12 -6.71 -2.08
C ARG A 109 23.47 -6.27 -2.65
N ARG A 110 23.55 -5.06 -3.20
CA ARG A 110 24.80 -4.53 -3.76
C ARG A 110 25.80 -4.18 -2.66
N ALA A 111 25.33 -3.66 -1.53
CA ALA A 111 26.17 -3.34 -0.39
C ALA A 111 26.78 -4.60 0.27
N ARG A 112 26.09 -5.75 0.21
CA ARG A 112 26.60 -7.03 0.76
C ARG A 112 27.98 -7.45 0.22
N ALA A 113 28.30 -7.12 -1.03
CA ALA A 113 29.63 -7.41 -1.59
C ALA A 113 30.78 -6.69 -0.84
N TYR A 114 30.43 -5.69 -0.02
CA TYR A 114 31.35 -4.88 0.77
C TYR A 114 31.09 -5.00 2.27
N ALA A 115 30.38 -6.05 2.70
CA ALA A 115 30.15 -6.31 4.11
C ALA A 115 31.48 -6.61 4.83
N VAL A 116 31.59 -6.20 6.09
CA VAL A 116 32.74 -6.57 6.94
C VAL A 116 32.72 -8.09 7.15
N GLN A 117 33.83 -8.77 6.84
CA GLN A 117 33.95 -10.22 7.01
C GLN A 117 33.75 -10.59 8.50
N GLY A 118 32.86 -11.55 8.78
CA GLY A 118 32.51 -11.96 10.15
C GLY A 118 31.49 -11.05 10.86
N ALA A 119 31.16 -9.87 10.32
CA ALA A 119 30.01 -9.07 10.79
C ALA A 119 28.69 -9.64 10.26
N ASP A 120 28.70 -10.22 9.06
CA ASP A 120 27.69 -11.15 8.57
C ASP A 120 27.91 -12.52 9.23
N ARG A 121 27.56 -12.63 10.53
CA ARG A 121 27.40 -13.92 11.20
C ARG A 121 26.44 -14.79 10.37
N PRO A 122 26.64 -16.12 10.31
CA PRO A 122 25.90 -17.00 9.40
C PRO A 122 24.42 -16.73 9.54
N ALA A 123 23.70 -16.64 8.41
CA ALA A 123 22.27 -16.39 8.34
C ALA A 123 21.59 -17.03 9.55
N ALA A 124 21.23 -16.21 10.55
CA ALA A 124 20.78 -16.70 11.85
C ALA A 124 19.76 -17.78 11.56
N ALA A 125 19.97 -19.02 12.03
CA ALA A 125 19.10 -20.10 11.57
C ALA A 125 17.65 -19.65 11.79
N MET A 126 16.88 -19.75 10.71
CA MET A 126 15.62 -19.04 10.60
C MET A 126 14.51 -19.99 11.00
N VAL A 127 13.63 -19.55 11.89
CA VAL A 127 12.41 -20.29 12.21
C VAL A 127 11.23 -19.55 11.61
N LEU A 128 10.35 -20.30 10.96
CA LEU A 128 9.05 -19.77 10.55
C LEU A 128 8.15 -19.70 11.77
N SER A 129 7.56 -18.53 12.02
CA SER A 129 6.54 -18.39 13.07
C SER A 129 5.35 -19.32 12.77
N LEU A 130 5.23 -20.41 13.53
CA LEU A 130 4.14 -21.38 13.43
C LEU A 130 2.88 -20.96 14.20
N THR A 131 2.89 -19.79 14.86
CA THR A 131 1.72 -19.33 15.60
C THR A 131 0.51 -19.23 14.67
N PRO A 132 -0.57 -20.00 14.94
CA PRO A 132 -1.77 -19.96 14.12
C PRO A 132 -2.40 -18.59 14.29
N ARG A 133 -2.60 -17.89 13.17
CA ARG A 133 -3.20 -16.55 13.13
C ARG A 133 -4.50 -16.63 12.36
N ARG A 134 -5.61 -16.31 13.02
CA ARG A 134 -6.93 -16.27 12.38
C ARG A 134 -7.31 -14.81 12.15
N LEU A 135 -8.01 -14.54 11.05
CA LEU A 135 -8.52 -13.19 10.77
C LEU A 135 -9.43 -12.68 11.89
N ALA A 136 -10.14 -13.60 12.56
CA ALA A 136 -11.02 -13.31 13.69
C ALA A 136 -10.28 -12.65 14.87
N ASP A 137 -9.02 -13.02 15.11
CA ASP A 137 -8.21 -12.48 16.23
C ASP A 137 -7.85 -11.00 16.03
N TYR A 138 -7.97 -10.53 14.78
CA TYR A 138 -7.58 -9.20 14.32
C TYR A 138 -8.77 -8.35 13.86
N THR A 139 -9.98 -8.85 14.06
CA THR A 139 -11.19 -8.23 13.53
C THR A 139 -12.05 -7.73 14.68
N ASN A 140 -12.31 -6.42 14.69
CA ASN A 140 -13.26 -5.84 15.62
C ASN A 140 -14.68 -6.17 15.18
N ARG A 141 -15.32 -7.15 15.83
CA ARG A 141 -16.68 -7.61 15.51
C ARG A 141 -17.70 -6.47 15.49
N LYS A 142 -17.61 -5.51 16.41
CA LYS A 142 -18.52 -4.36 16.48
C LYS A 142 -18.41 -3.51 15.21
N LEU A 143 -17.17 -3.25 14.78
CA LEU A 143 -16.92 -2.51 13.54
C LEU A 143 -17.48 -3.26 12.33
N GLU A 144 -17.20 -4.55 12.17
CA GLU A 144 -17.71 -5.33 11.03
C GLU A 144 -19.24 -5.33 10.94
N ILE A 145 -19.93 -5.49 12.08
CA ILE A 145 -21.40 -5.44 12.12
C ILE A 145 -21.88 -4.07 11.63
N VAL A 146 -21.30 -2.98 12.13
CA VAL A 146 -21.65 -1.62 11.69
C VAL A 146 -21.39 -1.45 10.19
N LEU A 147 -20.24 -1.87 9.68
CA LEU A 147 -19.91 -1.76 8.25
C LEU A 147 -20.91 -2.55 7.38
N VAL A 148 -21.25 -3.77 7.78
CA VAL A 148 -22.23 -4.61 7.06
C VAL A 148 -23.61 -3.99 7.07
N LEU A 149 -24.10 -3.55 8.23
CA LEU A 149 -25.42 -2.93 8.35
C LEU A 149 -25.53 -1.65 7.53
N LEU A 150 -24.50 -0.78 7.59
CA LEU A 150 -24.46 0.44 6.78
C LEU A 150 -24.44 0.14 5.28
N THR A 151 -23.67 -0.87 4.88
CA THR A 151 -23.58 -1.29 3.47
C THR A 151 -24.94 -1.82 2.99
N LEU A 152 -25.57 -2.73 3.74
CA LEU A 152 -26.88 -3.29 3.38
C LEU A 152 -27.97 -2.22 3.35
N GLY A 153 -28.01 -1.34 4.36
CA GLY A 153 -28.96 -0.23 4.43
C GLY A 153 -28.80 0.73 3.25
N THR A 154 -27.56 1.02 2.85
CA THR A 154 -27.28 1.87 1.69
C THR A 154 -27.69 1.21 0.38
N ILE A 155 -27.44 -0.10 0.21
CA ILE A 155 -27.92 -0.85 -0.97
C ILE A 155 -29.45 -0.79 -1.05
N ALA A 156 -30.15 -1.03 0.07
CA ALA A 156 -31.60 -0.95 0.12
C ALA A 156 -32.11 0.46 -0.23
N TRP A 157 -31.44 1.51 0.26
CA TRP A 157 -31.76 2.89 -0.11
C TRP A 157 -31.54 3.14 -1.61
N LEU A 158 -30.41 2.75 -2.18
CA LEU A 158 -30.15 2.94 -3.62
C LEU A 158 -31.16 2.19 -4.51
N VAL A 159 -31.53 0.96 -4.15
CA VAL A 159 -32.57 0.19 -4.85
C VAL A 159 -33.92 0.90 -4.77
N ARG A 160 -34.30 1.42 -3.59
CA ARG A 160 -35.53 2.20 -3.43
C ARG A 160 -35.47 3.49 -4.25
N PHE A 161 -34.36 4.21 -4.21
CA PHE A 161 -34.17 5.45 -4.97
C PHE A 161 -34.31 5.19 -6.47
N TYR A 162 -33.63 4.17 -7.00
CA TYR A 162 -33.73 3.76 -8.40
C TYR A 162 -35.16 3.46 -8.85
N ARG A 163 -35.96 2.81 -8.00
CA ARG A 163 -37.36 2.47 -8.32
C ARG A 163 -38.33 3.65 -8.25
N MET A 164 -38.06 4.63 -7.39
CA MET A 164 -39.02 5.70 -7.06
C MET A 164 -38.68 7.04 -7.71
N ALA A 165 -37.45 7.23 -8.20
CA ALA A 165 -37.01 8.50 -8.77
C ALA A 165 -37.40 8.61 -10.26
N PRO A 166 -38.28 9.55 -10.65
CA PRO A 166 -38.79 9.65 -12.03
C PRO A 166 -37.72 10.03 -13.07
N GLY A 167 -36.56 10.57 -12.67
CA GLY A 167 -35.53 11.10 -13.57
C GLY A 167 -34.18 10.35 -13.63
N HIS A 168 -33.92 9.38 -12.74
CA HIS A 168 -32.61 8.72 -12.63
C HIS A 168 -32.71 7.21 -12.86
N HIS A 169 -33.07 6.81 -14.08
CA HIS A 169 -33.21 5.40 -14.48
C HIS A 169 -31.91 4.79 -15.04
N SER A 170 -30.84 5.59 -15.13
CA SER A 170 -29.50 5.11 -15.49
C SER A 170 -28.93 4.27 -14.34
N LEU A 171 -28.75 2.97 -14.59
CA LEU A 171 -28.06 2.07 -13.64
C LEU A 171 -26.63 2.53 -13.38
N HIS A 172 -25.97 3.08 -14.41
CA HIS A 172 -24.61 3.59 -14.31
C HIS A 172 -24.50 4.72 -13.28
N ASP A 173 -25.41 5.70 -13.34
CA ASP A 173 -25.31 6.90 -12.49
C ASP A 173 -25.68 6.60 -11.04
N VAL A 174 -26.61 5.66 -10.82
CA VAL A 174 -27.02 5.28 -9.47
C VAL A 174 -26.04 4.30 -8.83
N PHE A 175 -25.57 3.29 -9.57
CA PHE A 175 -24.80 2.17 -9.00
C PHE A 175 -23.32 2.13 -9.37
N GLY A 176 -22.85 2.92 -10.35
CA GLY A 176 -21.47 2.85 -10.83
C GLY A 176 -20.43 3.14 -9.74
N VAL A 177 -20.56 4.27 -9.04
CA VAL A 177 -19.68 4.63 -7.91
C VAL A 177 -19.83 3.65 -6.73
N PRO A 178 -21.05 3.31 -6.26
CA PRO A 178 -21.27 2.28 -5.25
C PRO A 178 -20.60 0.94 -5.56
N LEU A 179 -20.74 0.44 -6.79
CA LEU A 179 -20.16 -0.83 -7.20
C LEU A 179 -18.63 -0.79 -7.15
N MET A 180 -18.04 0.31 -7.59
CA MET A 180 -16.60 0.54 -7.54
C MET A 180 -16.09 0.60 -6.09
N LEU A 181 -16.80 1.31 -5.20
CA LEU A 181 -16.47 1.39 -3.78
C LEU A 181 -16.56 0.03 -3.08
N LEU A 182 -17.60 -0.77 -3.38
CA LEU A 182 -17.73 -2.14 -2.89
C LEU A 182 -16.58 -3.02 -3.36
N TYR A 183 -16.20 -2.89 -4.63
CA TYR A 183 -15.06 -3.62 -5.18
C TYR A 183 -13.79 -3.29 -4.40
N VAL A 184 -13.46 -2.01 -4.26
CA VAL A 184 -12.29 -1.55 -3.49
C VAL A 184 -12.37 -2.01 -2.03
N HIS A 185 -13.55 -1.98 -1.41
CA HIS A 185 -13.77 -2.47 -0.04
C HIS A 185 -13.41 -3.96 0.10
N LEU A 186 -13.78 -4.79 -0.89
CA LEU A 186 -13.39 -6.20 -0.94
C LEU A 186 -11.88 -6.36 -1.13
N GLY A 187 -11.25 -5.51 -1.96
CA GLY A 187 -9.79 -5.48 -2.11
C GLY A 187 -9.05 -5.19 -0.81
N VAL A 188 -9.53 -4.23 -0.01
CA VAL A 188 -8.92 -3.96 1.31
C VAL A 188 -9.08 -5.16 2.23
N LEU A 189 -10.21 -5.87 2.19
CA LEU A 189 -10.40 -7.10 2.97
C LEU A 189 -9.43 -8.20 2.51
N LEU A 190 -9.18 -8.35 1.21
CA LEU A 190 -8.18 -9.27 0.66
C LEU A 190 -6.77 -8.91 1.11
N VAL A 191 -6.42 -7.62 1.12
CA VAL A 191 -5.13 -7.15 1.67
C VAL A 191 -5.03 -7.47 3.16
N LYS A 192 -6.09 -7.20 3.95
CA LYS A 192 -6.15 -7.54 5.38
C LYS A 192 -5.91 -9.04 5.60
N TRP A 193 -6.59 -9.88 4.83
CA TRP A 193 -6.41 -11.34 4.87
C TRP A 193 -4.97 -11.74 4.51
N GLY A 194 -4.40 -11.14 3.46
CA GLY A 194 -3.01 -11.34 3.07
C GLY A 194 -2.02 -10.98 4.19
N LEU A 195 -2.23 -9.86 4.89
CA LEU A 195 -1.38 -9.40 6.00
C LEU A 195 -1.42 -10.33 7.22
N VAL A 196 -2.60 -10.85 7.58
CA VAL A 196 -2.73 -11.86 8.65
C VAL A 196 -2.01 -13.15 8.27
N ALA A 197 -2.20 -13.57 7.03
CA ALA A 197 -1.69 -14.83 6.55
C ALA A 197 -0.21 -14.77 6.10
N TRP A 198 0.40 -13.58 6.15
CA TRP A 198 1.80 -13.35 5.84
C TRP A 198 2.68 -13.95 6.94
N ARG A 199 3.50 -14.95 6.56
CA ARG A 199 4.52 -15.56 7.41
C ARG A 199 5.86 -14.90 7.12
N THR A 200 6.48 -14.29 8.13
CA THR A 200 7.84 -13.78 8.05
C THR A 200 8.81 -14.75 8.72
N PRO A 201 9.97 -15.02 8.12
CA PRO A 201 11.03 -15.75 8.82
C PRO A 201 11.55 -14.90 9.98
N LEU A 202 11.87 -15.57 11.09
CA LEU A 202 12.39 -14.96 12.31
C LEU A 202 13.79 -15.51 12.60
N PRO A 203 14.72 -14.68 13.09
CA PRO A 203 16.00 -15.19 13.56
C PRO A 203 15.79 -16.10 14.78
N LEU A 204 16.62 -17.11 14.97
CA LEU A 204 16.69 -17.84 16.24
C LEU A 204 17.12 -16.94 17.41
N THR A 205 18.07 -16.03 17.17
CA THR A 205 18.54 -15.08 18.18
C THR A 205 17.54 -13.93 18.33
N ALA A 206 17.09 -13.63 19.55
CA ALA A 206 16.09 -12.59 19.84
C ALA A 206 14.74 -12.82 19.13
N THR A 207 14.33 -14.09 18.99
CA THR A 207 13.06 -14.49 18.32
C THR A 207 11.87 -13.70 18.87
N GLU A 208 11.76 -13.57 20.19
CA GLU A 208 10.63 -12.91 20.86
C GLU A 208 10.53 -11.42 20.55
N GLU A 209 11.65 -10.69 20.62
CA GLU A 209 11.70 -9.26 20.28
C GLU A 209 11.28 -9.01 18.83
N HIS A 210 11.76 -9.85 17.91
CA HIS A 210 11.39 -9.77 16.50
C HIS A 210 9.94 -10.17 16.24
N MET A 211 9.42 -11.17 16.95
CA MET A 211 8.00 -11.52 16.91
C MET A 211 7.13 -10.35 17.35
N GLU A 212 7.48 -9.72 18.47
CA GLU A 212 6.73 -8.59 19.00
C GLU A 212 6.75 -7.39 18.04
N ALA A 213 7.92 -7.06 17.47
CA ALA A 213 8.06 -6.02 16.45
C ALA A 213 7.10 -6.24 15.28
N ARG A 214 7.09 -7.48 14.77
CA ARG A 214 6.29 -7.87 13.60
C ARG A 214 4.81 -7.86 13.93
N GLU A 215 4.44 -8.28 15.12
CA GLU A 215 3.07 -8.29 15.58
C GLU A 215 2.52 -6.86 15.75
N ARG A 216 3.30 -5.94 16.33
CA ARG A 216 2.94 -4.52 16.39
C ARG A 216 2.78 -3.91 15.01
N ALA A 217 3.73 -4.16 14.10
CA ALA A 217 3.65 -3.69 12.72
C ALA A 217 2.42 -4.26 12.01
N ARG A 218 2.09 -5.55 12.21
CA ARG A 218 0.90 -6.18 11.63
C ARG A 218 -0.36 -5.49 12.15
N LYS A 219 -0.51 -5.35 13.48
CA LYS A 219 -1.66 -4.67 14.10
C LYS A 219 -1.84 -3.25 13.54
N PHE A 220 -0.75 -2.49 13.37
CA PHE A 220 -0.78 -1.18 12.75
C PHE A 220 -1.39 -1.20 11.33
N HIS A 221 -0.91 -2.10 10.45
CA HIS A 221 -1.43 -2.19 9.08
C HIS A 221 -2.88 -2.70 9.03
N LEU A 222 -3.26 -3.59 9.95
CA LEU A 222 -4.63 -4.08 10.07
C LEU A 222 -5.60 -2.98 10.51
N THR A 223 -5.20 -2.16 11.49
CA THR A 223 -5.96 -0.95 11.88
C THR A 223 -6.07 0.03 10.71
N ALA A 224 -5.01 0.23 9.93
CA ALA A 224 -5.09 1.06 8.73
C ALA A 224 -6.07 0.51 7.69
N CYS A 225 -6.15 -0.82 7.51
CA CYS A 225 -7.16 -1.45 6.64
C CYS A 225 -8.58 -1.21 7.16
N ASP A 226 -8.81 -1.33 8.47
CA ASP A 226 -10.12 -1.11 9.09
C ASP A 226 -10.58 0.34 8.97
N LEU A 227 -9.67 1.29 9.18
CA LEU A 227 -9.93 2.71 8.99
C LEU A 227 -10.23 3.04 7.52
N LEU A 228 -9.48 2.46 6.59
CA LEU A 228 -9.73 2.65 5.16
C LEU A 228 -11.10 2.09 4.73
N ARG A 229 -11.47 0.91 5.24
CA ARG A 229 -12.80 0.31 5.01
C ARG A 229 -13.93 1.15 5.59
N ALA A 230 -13.74 1.71 6.79
CA ALA A 230 -14.69 2.63 7.40
C ALA A 230 -14.87 3.89 6.55
N THR A 231 -13.77 4.49 6.07
CA THR A 231 -13.83 5.62 5.14
C THR A 231 -14.64 5.27 3.89
N PHE A 232 -14.32 4.18 3.19
CA PHE A 232 -15.09 3.80 1.99
C PHE A 232 -16.57 3.53 2.28
N THR A 233 -16.90 2.98 3.44
CA THR A 233 -18.30 2.77 3.85
C THR A 233 -19.02 4.09 4.08
N ILE A 234 -18.36 5.08 4.68
CA ILE A 234 -18.91 6.44 4.79
C ILE A 234 -19.15 7.01 3.39
N GLN A 235 -18.18 6.92 2.47
CA GLN A 235 -18.36 7.40 1.10
C GLN A 235 -19.55 6.71 0.41
N PHE A 236 -19.69 5.41 0.63
CA PHE A 236 -20.80 4.61 0.12
C PHE A 236 -22.16 5.12 0.64
N VAL A 237 -22.28 5.37 1.95
CA VAL A 237 -23.50 5.90 2.60
C VAL A 237 -23.82 7.32 2.14
N LEU A 238 -22.81 8.16 1.89
CA LEU A 238 -23.01 9.55 1.47
C LEU A 238 -23.43 9.67 -0.01
N TRP A 239 -23.20 8.63 -0.82
CA TRP A 239 -23.60 8.62 -2.22
C TRP A 239 -25.11 8.84 -2.44
N PRO A 240 -26.04 8.03 -1.88
CA PRO A 240 -27.47 8.27 -2.07
C PRO A 240 -27.93 9.64 -1.56
N ILE A 241 -27.30 10.17 -0.50
CA ILE A 241 -27.60 11.54 -0.01
C ILE A 241 -27.33 12.55 -1.12
N SER A 242 -26.17 12.45 -1.78
CA SER A 242 -25.82 13.34 -2.89
C SER A 242 -26.80 13.27 -4.06
N LEU A 243 -27.39 12.10 -4.32
CA LEU A 243 -28.39 11.91 -5.38
C LEU A 243 -29.77 12.49 -5.03
N THR A 244 -30.09 12.62 -3.74
CA THR A 244 -31.39 13.15 -3.27
C THR A 244 -31.42 14.67 -3.14
N LEU A 245 -30.27 15.35 -3.13
CA LEU A 245 -30.20 16.79 -2.91
C LEU A 245 -30.45 17.57 -4.21
N PRO A 246 -31.13 18.74 -4.15
CA PRO A 246 -31.19 19.64 -5.29
C PRO A 246 -29.78 20.14 -5.65
N ALA A 247 -29.54 20.45 -6.93
CA ALA A 247 -28.19 20.73 -7.46
C ALA A 247 -27.39 21.79 -6.68
N SER A 248 -28.06 22.85 -6.19
CA SER A 248 -27.44 23.90 -5.38
C SER A 248 -26.95 23.39 -4.02
N ALA A 249 -27.75 22.56 -3.34
CA ALA A 249 -27.38 21.92 -2.08
C ALA A 249 -26.36 20.78 -2.28
N ALA A 250 -26.44 20.04 -3.39
CA ALA A 250 -25.49 18.99 -3.73
C ALA A 250 -24.06 19.54 -3.87
N ASN A 251 -23.88 20.70 -4.51
CA ASN A 251 -22.56 21.34 -4.63
C ASN A 251 -21.97 21.77 -3.27
N GLN A 252 -22.80 22.33 -2.39
CA GLN A 252 -22.37 22.67 -1.03
C GLN A 252 -22.02 21.41 -0.22
N PHE A 253 -22.85 20.38 -0.31
CA PHE A 253 -22.63 19.09 0.33
C PHE A 253 -21.32 18.44 -0.14
N ILE A 254 -21.06 18.39 -1.45
CA ILE A 254 -19.81 17.86 -2.02
C ILE A 254 -18.62 18.67 -1.50
N THR A 255 -18.73 20.00 -1.43
CA THR A 255 -17.67 20.87 -0.90
C THR A 255 -17.34 20.52 0.55
N VAL A 256 -18.35 20.47 1.42
CA VAL A 256 -18.19 20.11 2.83
C VAL A 256 -17.62 18.70 2.97
N TYR A 257 -18.16 17.75 2.20
CA TYR A 257 -17.71 16.36 2.19
C TYR A 257 -16.22 16.22 1.86
N VAL A 258 -15.74 16.92 0.83
CA VAL A 258 -14.32 16.88 0.47
C VAL A 258 -13.45 17.56 1.52
N LEU A 259 -13.88 18.70 2.10
CA LEU A 259 -13.15 19.34 3.19
C LEU A 259 -13.03 18.41 4.41
N VAL A 260 -14.12 17.73 4.78
CA VAL A 260 -14.12 16.73 5.86
C VAL A 260 -13.19 15.56 5.50
N THR A 261 -13.24 15.07 4.27
CA THR A 261 -12.36 13.98 3.79
C THR A 261 -10.88 14.37 3.84
N ILE A 262 -10.56 15.62 3.47
CA ILE A 262 -9.21 16.19 3.59
C ILE A 262 -8.80 16.24 5.07
N GLY A 263 -9.66 16.75 5.95
CA GLY A 263 -9.40 16.82 7.39
C GLY A 263 -9.14 15.43 8.00
N ILE A 264 -9.97 14.44 7.67
CA ILE A 264 -9.78 13.04 8.10
C ILE A 264 -8.46 12.50 7.55
N SER A 265 -8.16 12.71 6.27
CA SER A 265 -6.91 12.23 5.65
C SER A 265 -5.67 12.84 6.30
N PHE A 266 -5.74 14.12 6.68
CA PHE A 266 -4.68 14.79 7.41
C PHE A 266 -4.48 14.20 8.82
N ILE A 267 -5.57 14.00 9.58
CA ILE A 267 -5.52 13.35 10.90
C ILE A 267 -4.96 11.93 10.78
N MET A 268 -5.39 11.16 9.78
CA MET A 268 -4.88 9.82 9.51
C MET A 268 -3.38 9.83 9.21
N THR A 269 -2.91 10.80 8.42
CA THR A 269 -1.49 10.97 8.12
C THR A 269 -0.71 11.26 9.40
N LEU A 270 -1.19 12.19 10.25
CA LEU A 270 -0.54 12.49 11.54
C LEU A 270 -0.50 11.27 12.47
N TRP A 271 -1.59 10.51 12.54
CA TRP A 271 -1.67 9.28 13.31
C TRP A 271 -0.67 8.22 12.80
N GLN A 272 -0.63 8.00 11.49
CA GLN A 272 0.33 7.10 10.84
C GLN A 272 1.77 7.54 11.13
N GLU A 273 2.04 8.85 11.10
CA GLU A 273 3.37 9.38 11.37
C GLU A 273 3.80 9.18 12.82
N ARG A 274 2.91 9.39 13.79
CA ARG A 274 3.18 9.12 15.21
C ARG A 274 3.48 7.64 15.43
N ARG A 275 2.60 6.75 14.97
CA ARG A 275 2.77 5.29 15.09
C ARG A 275 4.02 4.79 14.40
N ARG A 276 4.38 5.38 13.26
CA ARG A 276 5.60 5.02 12.55
C ARG A 276 6.85 5.44 13.32
N LYS A 277 6.87 6.60 13.97
CA LYS A 277 7.99 7.00 14.83
C LYS A 277 8.18 6.02 15.98
N GLU A 278 7.10 5.60 16.63
CA GLU A 278 7.13 4.56 17.67
C GLU A 278 7.74 3.25 17.14
N MET A 279 7.30 2.79 15.96
CA MET A 279 7.87 1.59 15.32
C MET A 279 9.34 1.76 14.92
N LEU A 280 9.75 2.96 14.50
CA LEU A 280 11.13 3.24 14.13
C LEU A 280 12.06 3.21 15.35
N GLU A 281 11.65 3.82 16.45
CA GLU A 281 12.40 3.77 17.71
C GLU A 281 12.55 2.33 18.21
N PHE A 282 11.50 1.52 18.09
CA PHE A 282 11.60 0.09 18.37
C PHE A 282 12.59 -0.61 17.42
N ALA A 283 12.49 -0.37 16.12
CA ALA A 283 13.35 -0.99 15.11
C ALA A 283 14.83 -0.58 15.19
N LYS A 284 15.14 0.59 15.77
CA LYS A 284 16.52 1.00 16.09
C LYS A 284 17.12 0.18 17.22
N ARG A 285 16.29 -0.27 18.17
CA ARG A 285 16.72 -1.09 19.32
C ARG A 285 16.92 -2.56 18.93
N THR A 286 16.15 -3.05 17.95
CA THR A 286 16.28 -4.43 17.47
C THR A 286 17.47 -4.59 16.53
N ARG A 287 18.29 -5.63 16.74
CA ARG A 287 19.41 -5.96 15.84
C ARG A 287 18.88 -6.27 14.42
N PRO A 288 19.60 -5.87 13.36
CA PRO A 288 19.18 -6.21 12.01
C PRO A 288 19.29 -7.72 11.81
N VAL A 289 18.31 -8.31 11.13
CA VAL A 289 18.30 -9.74 10.82
C VAL A 289 18.40 -9.90 9.32
N PHE A 290 19.40 -10.66 8.91
CA PHE A 290 19.61 -11.00 7.51
C PHE A 290 18.71 -12.16 7.10
N MET A 291 17.78 -11.91 6.18
CA MET A 291 17.08 -12.98 5.50
C MET A 291 17.96 -13.55 4.40
N LYS A 292 18.27 -14.85 4.51
CA LYS A 292 18.90 -15.63 3.44
C LYS A 292 18.05 -15.51 2.17
N ASP A 293 18.69 -15.32 1.03
CA ASP A 293 17.97 -15.34 -0.24
C ASP A 293 17.42 -16.77 -0.42
N SER A 294 16.11 -16.90 -0.66
CA SER A 294 15.40 -18.19 -0.58
C SER A 294 15.82 -19.22 -1.66
N LEU A 295 16.79 -18.88 -2.51
CA LEU A 295 17.20 -19.62 -3.70
C LEU A 295 18.73 -19.75 -3.79
N GLU A 296 19.35 -20.38 -2.80
CA GLU A 296 20.79 -20.67 -2.84
C GLU A 296 21.17 -21.94 -3.64
N GLY A 297 20.26 -22.54 -4.42
CA GLY A 297 20.60 -23.79 -5.12
C GLY A 297 19.77 -24.16 -6.36
N GLY A 298 19.00 -23.24 -6.95
CA GLY A 298 18.20 -23.54 -8.15
C GLY A 298 18.05 -22.35 -9.07
N GLU A 299 17.84 -22.61 -10.37
CA GLU A 299 17.71 -21.63 -11.45
C GLU A 299 17.06 -20.34 -10.95
N HIS A 300 17.78 -19.22 -11.01
CA HIS A 300 17.22 -17.98 -10.54
C HIS A 300 16.06 -17.56 -11.45
N PRO A 301 14.86 -17.26 -10.92
CA PRO A 301 13.80 -16.69 -11.74
C PRO A 301 14.31 -15.33 -12.22
N SER A 302 14.74 -15.29 -13.47
CA SER A 302 15.17 -14.08 -14.17
C SER A 302 13.97 -13.21 -14.57
N ARG A 303 12.75 -13.70 -14.33
CA ARG A 303 11.47 -13.14 -14.77
C ARG A 303 10.65 -12.63 -13.58
N LEU A 304 9.83 -11.61 -13.84
CA LEU A 304 8.88 -11.02 -12.87
C LEU A 304 7.83 -12.02 -12.38
N LEU A 305 7.55 -13.06 -13.18
CA LEU A 305 6.61 -14.13 -12.89
C LEU A 305 7.37 -15.46 -12.86
N CYS A 306 7.00 -16.33 -11.93
CA CYS A 306 7.50 -17.71 -11.86
C CYS A 306 6.37 -18.66 -11.47
N TYR A 307 6.53 -19.95 -11.78
CA TYR A 307 5.62 -20.99 -11.35
C TYR A 307 6.43 -22.05 -10.60
N ARG A 308 6.33 -22.06 -9.27
CA ARG A 308 7.03 -23.02 -8.40
C ARG A 308 6.06 -23.60 -7.38
N PRO A 309 5.45 -24.76 -7.68
CA PRO A 309 4.52 -25.41 -6.75
C PRO A 309 5.21 -25.87 -5.46
N ASP A 310 6.48 -26.25 -5.55
CA ASP A 310 7.26 -26.78 -4.41
C ASP A 310 7.59 -25.73 -3.35
N ALA A 311 7.51 -24.45 -3.71
CA ALA A 311 7.74 -23.32 -2.81
C ALA A 311 6.52 -22.40 -2.79
N PRO A 312 5.46 -22.70 -2.03
CA PRO A 312 4.18 -21.98 -2.04
C PRO A 312 4.25 -20.62 -1.32
N VAL A 313 5.31 -19.84 -1.55
CA VAL A 313 5.44 -18.45 -1.11
C VAL A 313 4.94 -17.51 -2.22
N THR A 314 4.25 -16.42 -1.86
CA THR A 314 3.68 -15.46 -2.81
C THR A 314 4.75 -14.73 -3.64
N LEU A 315 5.85 -14.34 -2.99
CA LEU A 315 6.98 -13.66 -3.61
C LEU A 315 8.25 -14.47 -3.36
N ILE A 316 8.92 -14.85 -4.44
CA ILE A 316 10.22 -15.53 -4.39
C ILE A 316 11.30 -14.49 -4.60
N LYS A 317 12.23 -14.38 -3.66
CA LYS A 317 13.38 -13.50 -3.78
C LYS A 317 14.42 -14.16 -4.71
N GLY A 318 14.73 -13.53 -5.83
CA GLY A 318 15.67 -14.01 -6.85
C GLY A 318 16.84 -13.06 -7.11
N ALA A 319 17.67 -13.39 -8.11
CA ALA A 319 18.91 -12.67 -8.42
C ALA A 319 18.73 -11.19 -8.81
N ARG A 320 17.59 -10.87 -9.45
CA ARG A 320 17.30 -9.54 -9.99
C ARG A 320 16.17 -8.81 -9.26
N GLY A 321 15.60 -9.39 -8.21
CA GLY A 321 14.48 -8.81 -7.48
C GLY A 321 13.54 -9.86 -6.89
N TYR A 322 12.25 -9.53 -6.85
CA TYR A 322 11.20 -10.47 -6.45
C TYR A 322 10.48 -10.99 -7.70
N ALA A 323 10.22 -12.28 -7.74
CA ALA A 323 9.35 -12.91 -8.71
C ALA A 323 8.03 -13.28 -8.03
N LEU A 324 6.91 -12.96 -8.66
CA LEU A 324 5.59 -13.35 -8.21
C LEU A 324 5.35 -14.82 -8.56
N ASN A 325 5.04 -15.65 -7.55
CA ASN A 325 4.82 -17.08 -7.77
C ASN A 325 3.35 -17.37 -8.11
N LEU A 326 3.08 -17.68 -9.38
CA LEU A 326 1.76 -18.01 -9.89
C LEU A 326 1.24 -19.38 -9.43
N ALA A 327 2.09 -20.24 -8.84
CA ALA A 327 1.63 -21.49 -8.23
C ALA A 327 0.94 -21.28 -6.87
N ASN A 328 1.14 -20.11 -6.24
CA ASN A 328 0.50 -19.79 -4.98
C ASN A 328 -0.96 -19.33 -5.20
N ARG A 329 -1.93 -20.01 -4.56
CA ARG A 329 -3.37 -19.68 -4.66
C ARG A 329 -3.70 -18.21 -4.33
N ARG A 330 -2.97 -17.58 -3.40
CA ARG A 330 -3.20 -16.16 -3.06
C ARG A 330 -2.73 -15.23 -4.16
N THR A 331 -1.62 -15.58 -4.82
CA THR A 331 -1.17 -14.86 -6.01
C THR A 331 -2.22 -14.93 -7.10
N GLN A 332 -2.72 -16.13 -7.39
CA GLN A 332 -3.76 -16.34 -8.41
C GLN A 332 -5.02 -15.53 -8.08
N LEU A 333 -5.46 -15.54 -6.82
CA LEU A 333 -6.58 -14.75 -6.36
C LEU A 333 -6.33 -13.24 -6.50
N GLY A 334 -5.13 -12.77 -6.18
CA GLY A 334 -4.73 -11.37 -6.37
C GLY A 334 -4.72 -10.95 -7.84
N VAL A 335 -4.20 -11.80 -8.73
CA VAL A 335 -4.20 -11.56 -10.19
C VAL A 335 -5.63 -11.56 -10.73
N ALA A 336 -6.46 -12.53 -10.34
CA ALA A 336 -7.86 -12.60 -10.72
C ALA A 336 -8.64 -11.36 -10.23
N TYR A 337 -8.36 -10.89 -9.02
CA TYR A 337 -8.95 -9.66 -8.48
C TYR A 337 -8.52 -8.41 -9.29
N ILE A 338 -7.25 -8.28 -9.67
CA ILE A 338 -6.82 -7.15 -10.51
C ILE A 338 -7.49 -7.22 -11.90
N ALA A 339 -7.55 -8.39 -12.51
CA ALA A 339 -8.21 -8.59 -13.79
C ALA A 339 -9.72 -8.26 -13.72
N GLY A 340 -10.38 -8.67 -12.63
CA GLY A 340 -11.78 -8.32 -12.36
C GLY A 340 -11.97 -6.82 -12.20
N PHE A 341 -11.03 -6.10 -11.58
CA PHE A 341 -11.10 -4.65 -11.45
C PHE A 341 -10.99 -3.93 -12.79
N VAL A 342 -10.04 -4.36 -13.64
CA VAL A 342 -9.89 -3.83 -15.00
C VAL A 342 -11.16 -4.08 -15.81
N THR A 343 -11.71 -5.29 -15.71
CA THR A 343 -12.98 -5.66 -16.36
C THR A 343 -14.12 -4.78 -15.88
N LEU A 344 -14.24 -4.54 -14.56
CA LEU A 344 -15.24 -3.65 -13.98
C LEU A 344 -15.13 -2.22 -14.53
N ILE A 345 -13.91 -1.66 -14.62
CA ILE A 345 -13.69 -0.33 -15.19
C ILE A 345 -14.12 -0.27 -16.66
N VAL A 346 -13.74 -1.28 -17.46
CA VAL A 346 -14.12 -1.35 -18.87
C VAL A 346 -15.64 -1.48 -19.04
N LEU A 347 -16.29 -2.32 -18.22
CA LEU A 347 -17.74 -2.48 -18.24
C LEU A 347 -18.45 -1.18 -17.84
N LEU A 348 -18.03 -0.53 -16.76
CA LEU A 348 -18.61 0.74 -16.34
C LEU A 348 -18.45 1.82 -17.41
N LYS A 349 -17.32 1.86 -18.12
CA LYS A 349 -17.10 2.81 -19.22
C LYS A 349 -18.01 2.53 -20.42
N ASN A 350 -18.28 1.26 -20.71
CA ASN A 350 -19.08 0.84 -21.87
C ASN A 350 -20.58 0.75 -21.55
N TRP A 351 -20.97 0.98 -20.29
CA TRP A 351 -22.36 1.00 -19.86
C TRP A 351 -22.95 2.38 -20.20
N HIS A 352 -23.37 2.54 -21.45
CA HIS A 352 -24.13 3.70 -21.91
C HIS A 352 -25.63 3.52 -21.63
#